data_AF-A0AAD7PII4-F1
#
_entry.id   AF-A0AAD7PII4-F1
#
_cell.length_a   1.000
_cell.length_b   1.000
_cell.length_c   1.000
_cell.angle_alpha   90.00
_cell.angle_beta   90.00
_cell.angle_gamma   90.00
#
_symmetry.space_group_name_H-M   'P 1'
#
loop_
_entity.id
_entity.type
_entity.pdbx_description
1 polymer ?
#
loop_
_entity_poly.entity_id
_entity_poly.type
_entity_poly.pdbx_seq_one_letter_code
_entity_poly.pdbx_strand_id
1 'polypeptide(L)'
;MFHHMAKKYTLELGCTMFLNVEDPQELAKFQRIILKISSGMYAVPLNVLGTRYWRAIRESKKLQKEIEKIIKQRNIEILAESLPTEQDLISHLIQETHRDGETLNEADVAHKVFGLLMGAYDNVSMTLVSIVKYLAELPEVYDNVFKEQMEIARSKASGELLTWGDLQKMKYSWNVVCEALRLWPPIVGTFRVAKTDFIYEGF
;
A
#
# COMPACT_ATOMS: atom_id res chain seq x y z
N MET A 1 -8.53 -19.01 -2.23
CA MET A 1 -9.57 -18.21 -1.54
C MET A 1 -8.95 -17.02 -0.79
N PHE A 2 -8.00 -17.25 0.14
CA PHE A 2 -7.39 -16.19 0.95
C PHE A 2 -6.67 -15.07 0.17
N HIS A 3 -5.90 -15.37 -0.88
CA HIS A 3 -5.18 -14.35 -1.67
C HIS A 3 -6.10 -13.26 -2.25
N HIS A 4 -7.31 -13.62 -2.71
CA HIS A 4 -8.26 -12.63 -3.21
C HIS A 4 -8.79 -11.71 -2.09
N MET A 5 -9.02 -12.27 -0.90
CA MET A 5 -9.43 -11.50 0.28
C MET A 5 -8.31 -10.55 0.73
N ALA A 6 -7.06 -11.03 0.79
CA ALA A 6 -5.91 -10.21 1.15
C ALA A 6 -5.76 -9.02 0.19
N LYS A 7 -5.86 -9.25 -1.13
CA LYS A 7 -5.82 -8.17 -2.13
C LYS A 7 -6.94 -7.15 -1.98
N LYS A 8 -8.16 -7.61 -1.70
CA LYS A 8 -9.29 -6.71 -1.45
C LYS A 8 -9.03 -5.85 -0.21
N TYR A 9 -8.65 -6.48 0.90
CA TYR A 9 -8.36 -5.80 2.16
C TYR A 9 -7.22 -4.77 2.04
N THR A 10 -6.10 -5.12 1.41
CA THR A 10 -4.96 -4.19 1.28
C THR A 10 -5.26 -3.01 0.36
N LEU A 11 -6.10 -3.21 -0.66
CA LEU A 11 -6.60 -2.11 -1.47
C LEU A 11 -7.47 -1.18 -0.64
N GLU A 12 -8.47 -1.72 0.05
CA GLU A 12 -9.40 -0.92 0.86
C GLU A 12 -8.62 -0.11 1.89
N LEU A 13 -7.71 -0.77 2.62
CA LEU A 13 -6.82 -0.12 3.58
C LEU A 13 -5.97 0.97 2.93
N GLY A 14 -5.34 0.70 1.77
CA GLY A 14 -4.52 1.68 1.06
C GLY A 14 -5.32 2.88 0.56
N CYS A 15 -6.53 2.67 0.05
CA CYS A 15 -7.42 3.74 -0.38
C CYS A 15 -7.91 4.59 0.79
N THR A 16 -8.28 3.97 1.91
CA THR A 16 -8.66 4.71 3.13
C THR A 16 -7.46 5.51 3.67
N MET A 17 -6.30 4.88 3.84
CA MET A 17 -5.13 5.54 4.41
C MET A 17 -4.55 6.67 3.53
N PHE A 18 -4.51 6.49 2.20
CA PHE A 18 -3.84 7.44 1.31
C PHE A 18 -4.76 8.40 0.59
N LEU A 19 -6.04 8.04 0.41
CA LEU A 19 -7.02 8.85 -0.32
C LEU A 19 -8.19 9.30 0.55
N ASN A 20 -8.33 8.75 1.76
CA ASN A 20 -9.51 8.92 2.60
C ASN A 20 -10.81 8.54 1.85
N VAL A 21 -10.75 7.45 1.07
CA VAL A 21 -11.88 6.92 0.29
C VAL A 21 -12.40 5.65 0.98
N GLU A 22 -13.68 5.68 1.33
CA GLU A 22 -14.38 4.56 1.98
C GLU A 22 -15.60 4.06 1.18
N ASP A 23 -16.01 4.79 0.13
CA ASP A 23 -17.17 4.40 -0.68
C ASP A 23 -16.93 3.05 -1.38
N PRO A 24 -17.79 2.04 -1.16
CA PRO A 24 -17.60 0.71 -1.73
C PRO A 24 -17.59 0.67 -3.27
N GLN A 25 -18.28 1.60 -3.94
CA GLN A 25 -18.31 1.65 -5.41
C GLN A 25 -17.01 2.22 -5.96
N GLU A 26 -16.46 3.25 -5.33
CA GLU A 26 -15.14 3.80 -5.65
C GLU A 26 -14.03 2.78 -5.40
N LEU A 27 -14.06 2.10 -4.26
CA LEU A 27 -13.12 1.03 -3.93
C LEU A 27 -13.16 -0.11 -4.97
N ALA A 28 -14.36 -0.55 -5.36
CA ALA A 28 -14.52 -1.57 -6.41
C ALA A 28 -14.03 -1.07 -7.78
N LYS A 29 -14.20 0.22 -8.09
CA LYS A 29 -13.68 0.85 -9.31
C LYS A 29 -12.14 0.85 -9.28
N PHE A 30 -11.51 1.28 -8.19
CA PHE A 30 -10.06 1.26 -8.04
C PHE A 30 -9.49 -0.15 -8.10
N GLN A 31 -10.15 -1.13 -7.51
CA GLN A 31 -9.74 -2.53 -7.59
C GLN A 31 -9.64 -3.00 -9.04
N ARG A 32 -10.68 -2.74 -9.84
CA ARG A 32 -10.73 -3.14 -11.25
C ARG A 32 -9.64 -2.47 -12.08
N ILE A 33 -9.30 -1.21 -11.78
CA ILE A 33 -8.26 -0.46 -12.47
C ILE A 33 -6.88 -1.01 -12.09
N ILE A 34 -6.59 -1.13 -10.79
CA ILE A 34 -5.30 -1.60 -10.25
C ILE A 34 -4.98 -3.02 -10.70
N LEU A 35 -5.97 -3.93 -10.73
CA LEU A 35 -5.77 -5.28 -11.24
C LEU A 35 -5.28 -5.29 -12.70
N LYS A 36 -5.80 -4.40 -13.54
CA LYS A 36 -5.34 -4.28 -14.94
C LYS A 36 -3.93 -3.71 -15.01
N ILE A 37 -3.60 -2.72 -14.17
CA ILE A 37 -2.26 -2.13 -14.09
C ILE A 37 -1.24 -3.22 -13.67
N SER A 38 -1.50 -3.91 -12.56
CA SER A 38 -0.65 -5.00 -12.05
C SER A 38 -0.43 -6.09 -13.10
N SER A 39 -1.47 -6.47 -13.85
CA SER A 39 -1.35 -7.47 -14.92
C SER A 39 -0.39 -7.10 -16.05
N GLY A 40 -0.12 -5.80 -16.26
CA GLY A 40 0.80 -5.31 -17.27
C GLY A 40 2.22 -5.03 -16.77
N MET A 41 2.43 -4.89 -15.45
CA MET A 41 3.78 -4.71 -14.89
C MET A 41 4.69 -5.91 -15.15
N TYR A 42 4.13 -7.12 -15.08
CA TYR A 42 4.84 -8.37 -15.34
C TYR A 42 4.69 -8.87 -16.78
N ALA A 43 4.13 -8.06 -17.69
CA ALA A 43 4.00 -8.41 -19.09
C ALA A 43 5.23 -7.98 -19.88
N VAL A 44 5.41 -8.58 -21.07
CA VAL A 44 6.40 -8.09 -22.04
C VAL A 44 6.07 -6.61 -22.34
N PRO A 45 7.04 -5.68 -22.25
CA PRO A 45 6.80 -4.24 -22.35
C PRO A 45 6.56 -3.76 -23.80
N LEU A 46 5.64 -4.44 -24.51
CA LEU A 46 5.23 -4.12 -25.87
C LEU A 46 3.95 -3.29 -25.85
N ASN A 47 4.07 -2.00 -26.19
CA ASN A 47 2.96 -1.05 -26.24
C ASN A 47 2.16 -1.15 -27.54
N VAL A 48 1.61 -2.34 -27.80
CA VAL A 48 0.77 -2.63 -28.98
C VAL A 48 -0.68 -2.81 -28.54
N LEU A 49 -1.63 -2.34 -29.35
CA LEU A 49 -3.05 -2.41 -29.04
C LEU A 49 -3.47 -3.86 -28.71
N GLY A 50 -4.17 -4.02 -27.58
CA GLY A 50 -4.64 -5.32 -27.10
C GLY A 50 -3.68 -6.05 -26.14
N THR A 51 -2.41 -5.66 -26.04
CA THR A 51 -1.49 -6.28 -25.08
C THR A 51 -1.84 -5.89 -23.64
N ARG A 52 -1.39 -6.71 -22.66
CA ARG A 52 -1.51 -6.40 -21.23
C ARG A 52 -0.79 -5.10 -20.87
N TYR A 53 0.40 -4.87 -21.44
CA TYR A 53 1.18 -3.66 -21.20
C TYR A 53 0.47 -2.39 -21.73
N TRP A 54 -0.06 -2.43 -22.96
CA TRP A 54 -0.86 -1.33 -23.50
C TRP A 54 -2.10 -1.00 -22.65
N ARG A 55 -2.82 -2.05 -22.20
CA ARG A 55 -3.96 -1.87 -21.29
C ARG A 55 -3.53 -1.25 -19.97
N ALA A 56 -2.44 -1.73 -19.37
CA ALA A 56 -1.93 -1.19 -18.11
C ALA A 56 -1.58 0.29 -18.21
N ILE A 57 -0.86 0.73 -19.25
CA ILE A 57 -0.57 2.16 -19.47
C ILE A 57 -1.84 3.00 -19.52
N ARG A 58 -2.86 2.53 -20.24
CA ARG A 58 -4.13 3.24 -20.35
C ARG A 58 -4.89 3.31 -19.03
N GLU A 59 -4.89 2.23 -18.26
CA GLU A 59 -5.54 2.17 -16.95
C GLU A 59 -4.78 2.98 -15.89
N SER A 60 -3.44 3.04 -15.94
CA SER A 60 -2.63 3.93 -15.09
C SER A 60 -3.00 5.39 -15.31
N LYS A 61 -3.16 5.83 -16.57
CA LYS A 61 -3.63 7.19 -16.88
C LYS A 61 -5.04 7.47 -16.36
N LYS A 62 -5.92 6.46 -16.33
CA LYS A 62 -7.25 6.59 -15.74
C LYS A 62 -7.15 6.74 -14.22
N LEU A 63 -6.38 5.88 -13.55
CA LEU A 63 -6.20 5.95 -12.10
C LEU A 63 -5.63 7.30 -11.68
N GLN A 64 -4.59 7.78 -12.38
CA GLN A 64 -3.99 9.08 -12.12
C GLN A 64 -5.02 10.21 -12.20
N LYS A 65 -5.87 10.23 -13.23
CA LYS A 65 -6.96 11.22 -13.35
C LYS A 65 -8.00 11.14 -12.24
N GLU A 66 -8.29 9.95 -11.71
CA GLU A 66 -9.21 9.81 -10.59
C GLU A 66 -8.59 10.34 -9.30
N ILE A 67 -7.31 10.03 -9.04
CA ILE A 67 -6.56 10.57 -7.91
C ILE A 67 -6.44 12.09 -8.00
N GLU A 68 -6.15 12.64 -9.19
CA GLU A 68 -6.11 14.09 -9.42
C GLU A 68 -7.43 14.79 -9.08
N LYS A 69 -8.58 14.16 -9.37
CA LYS A 69 -9.89 14.71 -8.99
C LYS A 69 -10.05 14.79 -7.47
N ILE A 70 -9.64 13.75 -6.75
CA ILE A 70 -9.69 13.70 -5.29
C ILE A 70 -8.80 14.80 -4.70
N ILE A 71 -7.59 14.98 -5.23
CA ILE A 71 -6.65 16.01 -4.77
C ILE A 71 -7.20 17.41 -5.04
N LYS A 72 -7.76 17.66 -6.22
CA LYS A 72 -8.42 18.94 -6.55
C LYS A 72 -9.55 19.27 -5.60
N GLN A 73 -10.41 18.29 -5.33
CA GLN A 73 -11.52 18.45 -4.40
C GLN A 73 -11.01 18.76 -3.00
N ARG A 74 -9.97 18.05 -2.54
CA ARG A 74 -9.34 18.31 -1.24
C ARG A 74 -8.72 19.70 -1.14
N ASN A 75 -8.07 20.15 -2.21
CA ASN A 75 -7.47 21.49 -2.28
C ASN A 75 -8.53 22.59 -2.13
N ILE A 76 -9.69 22.44 -2.78
CA ILE A 76 -10.83 23.36 -2.63
C ILE A 76 -11.32 23.38 -1.18
N GLU A 77 -11.44 22.22 -0.53
CA GLU A 77 -11.89 22.10 0.86
C GLU A 77 -10.92 22.76 1.86
N ILE A 78 -9.61 22.62 1.63
CA ILE A 78 -8.55 23.30 2.39
C ILE A 78 -8.72 24.82 2.27
N LEU A 79 -8.83 25.33 1.05
CA LEU A 79 -8.95 26.76 0.77
C LEU A 79 -10.23 27.38 1.32
N ALA A 80 -11.30 26.59 1.41
CA ALA A 80 -12.58 27.01 1.98
C ALA A 80 -12.63 26.93 3.52
N GLU A 81 -11.52 26.59 4.19
CA GLU A 81 -11.44 26.34 5.65
C GLU A 81 -12.48 25.33 6.15
N SER A 82 -12.89 24.41 5.27
CA SER A 82 -14.01 23.48 5.50
C SER A 82 -13.58 22.09 5.96
N LEU A 83 -12.27 21.88 6.16
CA LEU A 83 -11.75 20.58 6.53
C LEU A 83 -11.99 20.23 8.01
N PRO A 84 -12.19 18.93 8.32
CA PRO A 84 -12.07 18.40 9.67
C PRO A 84 -10.69 18.72 10.27
N THR A 85 -10.62 18.79 11.60
CA THR A 85 -9.39 19.04 12.36
C THR A 85 -8.29 17.99 12.13
N GLU A 86 -8.64 16.79 11.65
CA GLU A 86 -7.70 15.74 11.26
C GLU A 86 -7.27 15.91 9.79
N GLN A 87 -5.98 16.20 9.59
CA GLN A 87 -5.38 16.30 8.27
C GLN A 87 -5.01 14.90 7.76
N ASP A 88 -5.55 14.51 6.61
CA ASP A 88 -5.16 13.27 5.94
C ASP A 88 -3.87 13.44 5.13
N LEU A 89 -3.33 12.33 4.59
CA LEU A 89 -2.09 12.34 3.83
C LEU A 89 -2.13 13.36 2.67
N ILE A 90 -3.25 13.43 1.94
CA ILE A 90 -3.40 14.38 0.83
C ILE A 90 -3.32 15.81 1.35
N SER A 91 -4.01 16.13 2.44
CA SER A 91 -4.01 17.46 3.03
C SER A 91 -2.59 17.88 3.46
N HIS A 92 -1.85 16.96 4.10
CA HIS A 92 -0.45 17.19 4.44
C HIS A 92 0.43 17.42 3.20
N LEU A 93 0.32 16.55 2.19
CA LEU A 93 1.10 16.68 0.96
C LEU A 93 0.82 18.01 0.25
N ILE A 94 -0.43 18.47 0.19
CA ILE A 94 -0.80 19.78 -0.38
C ILE A 94 -0.20 20.92 0.44
N GLN A 95 -0.31 20.88 1.77
CA GLN A 95 0.20 21.96 2.63
C GLN A 95 1.73 22.09 2.64
N GLU A 96 2.45 20.97 2.58
CA GLU A 96 3.92 20.98 2.42
C GLU A 96 4.35 21.72 1.14
N THR A 97 3.59 21.59 0.06
CA THR A 97 3.87 22.31 -1.21
C THR A 97 3.82 23.83 -1.07
N HIS A 98 3.02 24.36 -0.15
CA HIS A 98 2.86 25.80 0.01
C HIS A 98 3.99 26.44 0.83
N ARG A 99 4.80 25.65 1.56
CA ARG A 99 5.87 26.16 2.43
C ARG A 99 7.20 26.41 1.73
N ASP A 100 7.57 25.59 0.74
CA ASP A 100 8.92 25.60 0.16
C ASP A 100 9.08 26.58 -1.02
N GLY A 101 8.05 27.35 -1.37
CA GLY A 101 8.05 28.25 -2.53
C GLY A 101 8.01 27.54 -3.89
N GLU A 102 8.30 26.23 -3.93
CA GLU A 102 8.03 25.34 -5.05
C GLU A 102 6.64 24.71 -4.89
N THR A 103 5.67 25.20 -5.66
CA THR A 103 4.35 24.57 -5.74
C THR A 103 4.46 23.27 -6.54
N LEU A 104 4.58 22.13 -5.85
CA LEU A 104 4.29 20.83 -6.46
C LEU A 104 2.88 20.90 -7.06
N ASN A 105 2.79 20.63 -8.36
CA ASN A 105 1.51 20.65 -9.06
C ASN A 105 0.61 19.56 -8.47
N GLU A 106 -0.71 19.74 -8.47
CA GLU A 106 -1.68 18.71 -8.09
C GLU A 106 -1.40 17.37 -8.79
N ALA A 107 -0.90 17.44 -10.03
CA ALA A 107 -0.43 16.29 -10.80
C ALA A 107 0.75 15.55 -10.16
N ASP A 108 1.68 16.25 -9.51
CA ASP A 108 2.82 15.66 -8.80
C ASP A 108 2.39 14.99 -7.50
N VAL A 109 1.48 15.64 -6.76
CA VAL A 109 0.84 15.02 -5.59
C VAL A 109 0.10 13.75 -6.01
N ALA A 110 -0.64 13.79 -7.11
CA ALA A 110 -1.33 12.63 -7.66
C ALA A 110 -0.35 11.51 -8.04
N HIS A 111 0.80 11.86 -8.61
CA HIS A 111 1.82 10.89 -8.97
C HIS A 111 2.44 10.21 -7.73
N LYS A 112 2.72 10.97 -6.66
CA LYS A 112 3.22 10.44 -5.39
C LYS A 112 2.21 9.47 -4.75
N VAL A 113 0.96 9.89 -4.66
CA VAL A 113 -0.12 9.08 -4.07
C VAL A 113 -0.39 7.83 -4.91
N PHE A 114 -0.34 7.93 -6.25
CA PHE A 114 -0.39 6.77 -7.14
C PHE A 114 0.72 5.77 -6.82
N GLY A 115 1.96 6.24 -6.65
CA GLY A 115 3.10 5.40 -6.29
C GLY A 115 2.90 4.66 -4.96
N LEU A 116 2.42 5.37 -3.93
CA LEU A 116 2.11 4.79 -2.61
C LEU A 116 1.02 3.71 -2.70
N LEU A 117 -0.08 4.00 -3.41
CA LEU A 117 -1.19 3.06 -3.58
C LEU A 117 -0.75 1.78 -4.30
N MET A 118 0.03 1.92 -5.38
CA MET A 118 0.56 0.75 -6.10
C MET A 118 1.57 -0.04 -5.26
N GLY A 119 2.39 0.64 -4.47
CA GLY A 119 3.36 0.02 -3.58
C GLY A 119 2.74 -0.75 -2.41
N ALA A 120 1.63 -0.27 -1.85
CA ALA A 120 0.95 -0.92 -0.73
C ALA A 120 0.04 -2.08 -1.16
N TYR A 121 -0.43 -2.10 -2.41
CA TYR A 121 -1.42 -3.08 -2.87
C TYR A 121 -0.87 -4.53 -2.94
N ASP A 122 0.07 -4.78 -3.85
CA ASP A 122 0.54 -6.14 -4.16
C ASP A 122 1.51 -6.65 -3.08
N ASN A 123 2.42 -5.80 -2.58
CA ASN A 123 3.46 -6.24 -1.63
C ASN A 123 2.87 -6.69 -0.28
N VAL A 124 1.95 -5.90 0.28
CA VAL A 124 1.32 -6.22 1.57
C VAL A 124 0.43 -7.44 1.42
N SER A 125 -0.31 -7.58 0.32
CA SER A 125 -1.18 -8.75 0.10
C SER A 125 -0.39 -10.04 -0.04
N MET A 126 0.76 -10.00 -0.73
CA MET A 126 1.68 -11.14 -0.81
C MET A 126 2.27 -11.49 0.55
N THR A 127 2.66 -10.49 1.34
CA THR A 127 3.19 -10.71 2.70
C THR A 127 2.15 -11.40 3.59
N LEU A 128 0.90 -10.93 3.58
CA LEU A 128 -0.20 -11.56 4.33
C LEU A 128 -0.42 -13.02 3.91
N VAL A 129 -0.37 -13.30 2.61
CA VAL A 129 -0.51 -14.66 2.07
C VAL A 129 0.62 -15.56 2.54
N SER A 130 1.87 -15.06 2.53
CA SER A 130 3.03 -15.81 3.04
C SER A 130 2.89 -16.10 4.54
N ILE A 131 2.49 -15.11 5.35
CA ILE A 131 2.28 -15.30 6.80
C ILE A 131 1.22 -16.39 7.04
N VAL A 132 0.05 -16.29 6.40
CA VAL A 132 -1.02 -17.28 6.59
C VAL A 132 -0.62 -18.66 6.10
N LYS A 133 0.13 -18.76 4.99
CA LYS A 133 0.68 -20.04 4.53
C LYS A 133 1.58 -20.68 5.58
N TYR A 134 2.56 -19.93 6.11
CA TYR A 134 3.51 -20.48 7.08
C TYR A 134 2.84 -20.82 8.41
N LEU A 135 1.89 -20.02 8.89
CA LEU A 135 1.12 -20.34 10.08
C LEU A 135 0.28 -21.61 9.90
N ALA A 136 -0.30 -21.83 8.71
CA ALA A 136 -1.05 -23.05 8.42
C ALA A 136 -0.16 -24.30 8.32
N GLU A 137 1.08 -24.15 7.87
CA GLU A 137 2.05 -25.25 7.72
C GLU A 137 2.84 -25.54 9.00
N LEU A 138 2.89 -24.60 9.95
CA LEU A 138 3.68 -24.69 11.19
C LEU A 138 2.80 -24.48 12.43
N PRO A 139 2.06 -25.52 12.90
CA PRO A 139 1.14 -25.40 14.02
C PRO A 139 1.77 -24.89 15.31
N GLU A 140 3.01 -25.27 15.62
CA GLU A 140 3.72 -24.78 16.80
C GLU A 140 3.95 -23.26 16.75
N VAL A 141 4.24 -22.71 15.57
CA VAL A 141 4.39 -21.26 15.37
C VAL A 141 3.04 -20.58 15.49
N TYR A 142 1.99 -21.17 14.92
CA TYR A 142 0.62 -20.70 15.07
C TYR A 142 0.18 -20.64 16.54
N ASP A 143 0.43 -21.69 17.32
CA ASP A 143 0.04 -21.76 18.73
C ASP A 143 0.73 -20.68 19.56
N ASN A 144 2.01 -20.38 19.26
CA ASN A 144 2.74 -19.30 19.91
C ASN A 144 2.19 -17.90 19.53
N VAL A 145 1.88 -17.67 18.25
CA VAL A 145 1.19 -16.42 17.83
C VAL A 145 -0.17 -16.33 18.51
N PHE A 146 -0.96 -17.39 18.52
CA PHE A 146 -2.28 -17.42 19.13
C PHE A 146 -2.21 -17.11 20.62
N LYS A 147 -1.25 -17.73 21.34
CA LYS A 147 -1.01 -17.45 22.76
C LYS A 147 -0.69 -15.97 23.00
N GLU A 148 0.24 -15.39 22.22
CA GLU A 148 0.60 -13.96 22.31
C GLU A 148 -0.63 -13.06 22.08
N GLN A 149 -1.41 -13.33 21.02
CA GLN A 149 -2.59 -12.54 20.70
C GLN A 149 -3.69 -12.68 21.77
N MET A 150 -3.85 -13.86 22.37
CA MET A 150 -4.81 -14.09 23.45
C MET A 150 -4.39 -13.41 24.76
N GLU A 151 -3.08 -13.34 25.06
CA GLU A 151 -2.57 -12.57 26.21
C GLU A 151 -2.89 -11.08 26.06
N ILE A 152 -2.67 -10.51 24.87
CA ILE A 152 -3.03 -9.12 24.57
C ILE A 152 -4.56 -8.94 24.68
N ALA A 153 -5.36 -9.80 24.03
CA ALA A 153 -6.81 -9.69 24.06
C ALA A 153 -7.39 -9.76 25.48
N ARG A 154 -6.85 -10.61 26.35
CA ARG A 154 -7.26 -10.72 27.77
C ARG A 154 -6.92 -9.49 28.60
N SER A 155 -5.91 -8.72 28.19
CA SER A 155 -5.52 -7.48 28.88
C SER A 155 -6.44 -6.30 28.56
N LYS A 156 -7.37 -6.47 27.59
CA LYS A 156 -8.23 -5.41 27.07
C LYS A 156 -9.68 -5.59 27.52
N ALA A 157 -10.38 -4.47 27.65
CA ALA A 157 -11.82 -4.49 27.87
C ALA A 157 -12.58 -4.93 26.61
N SER A 158 -13.79 -5.48 26.79
CA SER A 158 -14.64 -5.85 25.67
C SER A 158 -14.92 -4.65 24.76
N GLY A 159 -14.62 -4.78 23.47
CA GLY A 159 -14.80 -3.72 22.47
C GLY A 159 -13.66 -2.69 22.42
N GLU A 160 -12.64 -2.81 23.26
CA GLU A 160 -11.47 -1.92 23.23
C GLU A 160 -10.58 -2.22 22.00
N LEU A 161 -10.32 -1.19 21.18
CA LEU A 161 -9.46 -1.30 20.00
C LEU A 161 -7.99 -1.48 20.37
N LEU A 162 -7.21 -2.08 19.46
CA LEU A 162 -5.75 -2.19 19.61
C LEU A 162 -5.11 -0.81 19.72
N THR A 163 -4.18 -0.68 20.66
CA THR A 163 -3.37 0.53 20.83
C THR A 163 -1.95 0.31 20.32
N TRP A 164 -1.19 1.40 20.18
CA TRP A 164 0.24 1.31 19.85
C TRP A 164 1.03 0.48 20.89
N GLY A 165 0.69 0.62 22.17
CA GLY A 165 1.30 -0.16 23.23
C GLY A 165 1.01 -1.67 23.12
N ASP A 166 -0.11 -2.06 22.50
CA ASP A 166 -0.43 -3.46 22.25
C ASP A 166 0.38 -4.02 21.08
N LEU A 167 0.54 -3.24 20.00
CA LEU A 167 1.41 -3.62 18.88
C LEU A 167 2.85 -3.85 19.33
N GLN A 168 3.37 -3.05 20.25
CA GLN A 168 4.72 -3.24 20.82
C GLN A 168 4.88 -4.53 21.63
N LYS A 169 3.77 -5.14 22.10
CA LYS A 169 3.80 -6.44 22.79
C LYS A 169 3.85 -7.62 21.82
N MET A 170 3.51 -7.44 20.54
CA MET A 170 3.43 -8.48 19.51
C MET A 170 4.81 -8.92 18.97
N LYS A 171 5.75 -9.23 19.88
CA LYS A 171 7.15 -9.51 19.53
C LYS A 171 7.32 -10.79 18.73
N TYR A 172 6.62 -11.86 19.12
CA TYR A 172 6.67 -13.14 18.41
C TYR A 172 5.99 -13.02 17.05
N SER A 173 4.82 -12.38 16.98
CA SER A 173 4.14 -12.11 15.71
C SER A 173 5.04 -11.29 14.76
N TRP A 174 5.78 -10.30 15.28
CA TRP A 174 6.75 -9.54 14.47
C TRP A 174 7.88 -10.42 13.93
N ASN A 175 8.41 -11.35 14.74
CA ASN A 175 9.39 -12.32 14.26
C ASN A 175 8.83 -13.20 13.13
N VAL A 176 7.57 -13.61 13.21
CA VAL A 176 6.90 -14.36 12.14
C VAL A 176 6.79 -13.52 10.87
N VAL A 177 6.45 -12.22 10.97
CA VAL A 177 6.44 -11.31 9.83
C VAL A 177 7.83 -11.21 9.20
N CYS A 178 8.87 -11.01 10.00
CA CYS A 178 10.26 -10.96 9.53
C CYS A 178 10.67 -12.26 8.85
N GLU A 179 10.34 -13.41 9.42
CA GLU A 179 10.70 -14.72 8.86
C GLU A 179 9.94 -15.02 7.57
N ALA A 180 8.66 -14.65 7.48
CA ALA A 180 7.88 -14.74 6.26
C ALA A 180 8.48 -13.89 5.13
N LEU A 181 8.93 -12.66 5.45
CA LEU A 181 9.62 -11.78 4.51
C LEU A 181 11.02 -12.28 4.13
N ARG A 182 11.73 -12.94 5.06
CA ARG A 182 13.04 -13.56 4.80
C ARG A 182 12.93 -14.74 3.83
N LEU A 183 11.91 -15.57 4.01
CA LEU A 183 11.68 -16.77 3.19
C LEU A 183 10.99 -16.46 1.85
N TRP A 184 10.04 -15.52 1.85
CA TRP A 184 9.26 -15.14 0.69
C TRP A 184 9.09 -13.61 0.59
N PRO A 185 10.16 -12.89 0.20
CA PRO A 185 10.06 -11.45 0.00
C PRO A 185 9.17 -11.13 -1.22
N PRO A 186 8.18 -10.21 -1.10
CA PRO A 186 7.34 -9.83 -2.23
C PRO A 186 8.12 -9.21 -3.41
N ILE A 187 9.24 -8.54 -3.13
CA ILE A 187 10.13 -7.93 -4.12
C ILE A 187 11.50 -8.62 -4.05
N VAL A 188 11.92 -9.23 -5.16
CA VAL A 188 13.24 -9.86 -5.27
C VAL A 188 14.23 -8.88 -5.89
N GLY A 189 15.05 -8.27 -5.04
CA GLY A 189 16.11 -7.36 -5.46
C GLY A 189 15.63 -6.00 -5.95
N THR A 190 16.58 -5.17 -6.39
CA THR A 190 16.29 -3.84 -6.93
C THR A 190 17.16 -3.56 -8.14
N PHE A 191 16.64 -2.80 -9.09
CA PHE A 191 17.41 -2.37 -10.25
C PHE A 191 18.28 -1.17 -9.91
N ARG A 192 19.54 -1.21 -10.34
CA ARG A 192 20.52 -0.11 -10.21
C ARG A 192 21.28 0.01 -11.53
N VAL A 193 21.71 1.23 -11.84
CA VAL A 193 22.58 1.53 -12.96
C VAL A 193 23.80 2.26 -12.41
N ALA A 194 24.99 1.72 -12.66
CA ALA A 194 26.25 2.40 -12.31
C ALA A 194 26.33 3.71 -13.10
N LYS A 195 26.46 4.84 -12.39
CA LYS A 195 26.60 6.16 -13.02
C LYS A 195 28.04 6.48 -13.39
N THR A 196 28.97 5.80 -12.75
CA THR A 196 30.42 5.85 -12.97
C THR A 196 30.99 4.47 -12.71
N ASP A 197 32.19 4.24 -13.20
CA ASP A 197 32.96 3.06 -12.83
C ASP A 197 33.28 3.11 -11.33
N PHE A 198 33.27 1.95 -10.69
CA PHE A 198 33.64 1.79 -9.28
C PHE A 198 34.26 0.41 -9.09
N ILE A 199 35.18 0.30 -8.12
CA ILE A 199 35.79 -0.98 -7.75
C ILE A 199 35.06 -1.53 -6.53
N TYR A 200 34.60 -2.77 -6.59
CA TYR A 200 33.99 -3.47 -5.47
C TYR A 200 34.67 -4.82 -5.25
N GLU A 201 35.27 -5.01 -4.07
CA GLU A 201 36.00 -6.25 -3.72
C GLU A 201 37.05 -6.66 -4.78
N GLY A 202 37.63 -5.68 -5.48
CA GLY A 202 38.65 -5.89 -6.52
C GLY A 202 38.13 -6.07 -7.95
N PHE A 203 36.82 -5.95 -8.19
CA PHE A 203 36.20 -5.97 -9.53
C PHE A 203 35.72 -4.58 -9.97
#